data_AF-A0A523P0E4-F1
#
_entry.id   AF-A0A523P0E4-F1
#
_cell.length_a   1.000
_cell.length_b   1.000
_cell.length_c   1.000
_cell.angle_alpha   90.00
_cell.angle_beta   90.00
_cell.angle_gamma   90.00
#
_symmetry.space_group_name_H-M   'P 1'
#
loop_
_entity.id
_entity.type
_entity.pdbx_description
1 polymer ?
#
loop_
_entity_poly.entity_id
_entity_poly.type
_entity_poly.pdbx_seq_one_letter_code
_entity_poly.pdbx_strand_id
1 'polypeptide(L)'
;MYSGVTEVPDRKSEHNEVGLMSVSAEAIVDTSSRTVEDIASETGAPSHSRRLSDKVLAAFNHAYAVGEIEVATKLREILAKLEQERVLAHGNRHARAIALGQADLWVEFVEARNDYRVACEDELLDNDAVSQVLDQMKNAYSRWSNF
;
A
#
# COMPACT_ATOMS: atom_id res chain seq x y z
N MET A 1 -47.45 42.62 38.66
CA MET A 1 -47.55 43.81 39.53
C MET A 1 -46.52 43.66 40.65
N TYR A 2 -45.64 44.67 40.82
CA TYR A 2 -44.71 44.98 41.94
C TYR A 2 -43.70 43.87 42.37
N SER A 3 -42.36 44.04 42.33
CA SER A 3 -41.40 45.11 42.69
C SER A 3 -41.12 45.25 44.20
N GLY A 4 -39.82 45.24 44.56
CA GLY A 4 -39.21 45.69 45.83
C GLY A 4 -38.81 44.54 46.79
N VAL A 5 -37.55 44.10 46.97
CA VAL A 5 -36.24 44.72 47.35
C VAL A 5 -36.10 45.02 48.85
N THR A 6 -34.96 44.57 49.42
CA THR A 6 -34.06 45.10 50.50
C THR A 6 -33.64 43.96 51.46
N GLU A 7 -32.40 43.74 51.91
CA GLU A 7 -31.08 44.37 51.75
C GLU A 7 -30.01 43.43 52.36
N VAL A 8 -28.74 43.75 52.06
CA VAL A 8 -27.45 43.09 52.39
C VAL A 8 -26.96 43.52 53.79
N PRO A 9 -26.15 42.72 54.55
CA PRO A 9 -24.67 42.90 54.61
C PRO A 9 -23.93 41.56 54.95
N ASP A 10 -22.61 41.38 54.96
CA ASP A 10 -21.41 42.19 54.75
C ASP A 10 -20.25 41.23 54.37
N ARG A 11 -19.22 41.78 53.72
CA ARG A 11 -17.96 41.13 53.32
C ARG A 11 -17.11 40.74 54.52
N LYS A 12 -16.39 39.61 54.39
CA LYS A 12 -14.96 39.57 54.74
C LYS A 12 -14.16 38.85 53.65
N SER A 13 -13.15 39.56 53.20
CA SER A 13 -12.09 39.17 52.27
C SER A 13 -10.88 38.67 53.07
N GLU A 14 -9.92 38.08 52.35
CA GLU A 14 -8.51 37.84 52.71
C GLU A 14 -8.25 36.52 53.50
N HIS A 15 -7.28 35.64 53.20
CA HIS A 15 -6.08 35.63 52.36
C HIS A 15 -5.88 34.18 51.82
N ASN A 16 -5.68 33.96 50.52
CA ASN A 16 -4.39 33.74 49.85
C ASN A 16 -3.34 32.92 50.66
N GLU A 17 -3.35 31.60 50.50
CA GLU A 17 -2.12 30.79 50.55
C GLU A 17 -2.01 29.97 49.26
N VAL A 18 -1.08 30.44 48.42
CA VAL A 18 -0.53 29.75 47.27
C VAL A 18 0.21 28.50 47.75
N GLY A 19 -0.50 27.37 47.78
CA GLY A 19 0.07 26.05 47.89
C GLY A 19 0.83 25.70 46.61
N LEU A 20 2.09 26.15 46.57
CA LEU A 20 3.10 25.80 45.59
C LEU A 20 3.29 24.27 45.59
N MET A 21 2.53 23.55 44.75
CA MET A 21 2.83 22.15 44.48
C MET A 21 4.16 22.10 43.73
N SER A 22 5.19 21.68 44.45
CA SER A 22 6.47 21.24 43.90
C SER A 22 6.19 20.11 42.91
N VAL A 23 6.11 20.44 41.63
CA VAL A 23 6.18 19.45 40.56
C VAL A 23 7.65 19.05 40.49
N SER A 24 7.98 17.94 41.15
CA SER A 24 9.31 17.33 41.09
C SER A 24 9.74 17.19 39.62
N ALA A 25 10.80 17.91 39.26
CA ALA A 25 11.41 17.93 37.95
C ALA A 25 12.30 16.69 37.73
N GLU A 26 11.74 15.49 37.89
CA GLU A 26 12.41 14.21 37.64
C GLU A 26 11.60 13.32 36.67
N ALA A 27 11.04 13.94 35.64
CA ALA A 27 10.44 13.22 34.51
C ALA A 27 10.89 13.80 33.16
N ILE A 28 12.12 14.32 33.10
CA ILE A 28 12.74 14.78 31.87
C ILE A 28 14.00 13.92 31.65
N VAL A 29 13.99 13.22 30.51
CA VAL A 29 15.05 12.38 29.94
C VAL A 29 15.13 10.95 30.47
N ASP A 30 14.24 10.09 29.99
CA ASP A 30 14.71 8.82 29.45
C ASP A 30 14.35 8.72 27.97
N THR A 31 14.89 9.66 27.20
CA THR A 31 15.13 9.49 25.77
C THR A 31 16.39 8.63 25.61
N SER A 32 16.41 7.44 26.21
CA SER A 32 17.32 6.38 25.79
C SER A 32 16.96 6.03 24.36
N SER A 33 17.66 6.70 23.45
CA SER A 33 17.88 6.35 22.04
C SER A 33 16.87 5.36 21.46
N ARG A 34 15.61 5.80 21.28
CA ARG A 34 14.69 5.09 20.39
C ARG A 34 15.32 5.15 19.02
N THR A 35 15.90 4.04 18.58
CA THR A 35 16.48 4.01 17.24
C THR A 35 15.34 3.95 16.21
N VAL A 36 15.65 4.23 14.95
CA VAL A 36 14.63 4.19 13.88
C VAL A 36 13.95 2.81 13.83
N GLU A 37 14.67 1.76 14.22
CA GLU A 37 14.17 0.40 14.36
C GLU A 37 13.07 0.24 15.43
N ASP A 38 13.12 0.99 16.54
CA ASP A 38 12.13 0.91 17.62
C ASP A 38 10.80 1.57 17.22
N ILE A 39 10.86 2.67 16.47
CA ILE A 39 9.66 3.32 15.92
C ILE A 39 9.04 2.43 14.83
N ALA A 40 9.86 1.79 14.01
CA ALA A 40 9.41 0.88 12.95
C ALA A 40 8.72 -0.38 13.51
N SER A 41 9.14 -0.86 14.68
CA SER A 41 8.52 -2.00 15.35
C SER A 41 7.25 -1.62 16.13
N GLU A 42 7.16 -0.41 16.69
CA GLU A 42 5.95 0.11 17.36
C GLU A 42 4.84 0.53 16.36
N THR A 43 5.20 0.81 15.10
CA THR A 43 4.24 1.10 13.99
C THR A 43 4.00 -0.07 13.02
N GLY A 44 4.56 -1.26 13.28
CA GLY A 44 4.30 -2.46 12.47
C GLY A 44 4.86 -2.40 11.05
N ALA A 45 6.11 -1.95 10.84
CA ALA A 45 6.69 -1.86 9.51
C ALA A 45 7.09 -3.23 8.93
N PRO A 46 6.46 -3.59 7.80
CA PRO A 46 7.20 -3.85 6.56
C PRO A 46 6.58 -3.08 5.37
N SER A 47 6.09 -1.86 5.58
CA SER A 47 5.30 -1.12 4.58
C SER A 47 6.11 -0.52 3.42
N HIS A 48 7.43 -0.33 3.59
CA HIS A 48 8.24 0.34 2.57
C HIS A 48 8.50 -0.54 1.35
N SER A 49 8.82 -1.83 1.56
CA SER A 49 9.05 -2.79 0.47
C SER A 49 7.77 -3.08 -0.31
N ARG A 50 6.62 -3.24 0.36
CA ARG A 50 5.33 -3.42 -0.31
C ARG A 50 4.94 -2.22 -1.18
N ARG A 51 5.04 -1.00 -0.65
CA ARG A 51 4.76 0.22 -1.42
C ARG A 51 5.68 0.37 -2.63
N LEU A 52 6.93 -0.05 -2.51
CA LEU A 52 7.87 -0.06 -3.63
C LEU A 52 7.46 -1.11 -4.67
N SER A 53 7.14 -2.34 -4.27
CA SER A 53 6.65 -3.39 -5.17
C SER A 53 5.41 -2.95 -5.94
N ASP A 54 4.44 -2.29 -5.29
CA ASP A 54 3.23 -1.80 -5.93
C ASP A 54 3.54 -0.74 -7.02
N LYS A 55 4.48 0.17 -6.74
CA LYS A 55 4.92 1.18 -7.72
C LYS A 55 5.66 0.56 -8.90
N VAL A 56 6.55 -0.38 -8.63
CA VAL A 56 7.29 -1.09 -9.68
C VAL A 56 6.33 -1.91 -10.54
N LEU A 57 5.33 -2.56 -9.93
CA LEU A 57 4.28 -3.29 -10.63
C LEU A 57 3.43 -2.36 -11.51
N ALA A 58 3.02 -1.19 -11.00
CA ALA A 58 2.27 -0.23 -11.80
C ALA A 58 3.08 0.28 -13.00
N ALA A 59 4.36 0.60 -12.79
CA ALA A 59 5.27 1.00 -13.85
C ALA A 59 5.48 -0.13 -14.88
N PHE A 60 5.60 -1.38 -14.41
CA PHE A 60 5.73 -2.56 -15.25
C PHE A 60 4.51 -2.72 -16.15
N ASN A 61 3.29 -2.69 -15.57
CA ASN A 61 2.05 -2.83 -16.32
C ASN A 61 1.94 -1.78 -17.41
N HIS A 62 2.28 -0.52 -17.09
CA HIS A 62 2.29 0.57 -18.05
C HIS A 62 3.31 0.34 -19.17
N ALA A 63 4.57 0.09 -18.83
CA ALA A 63 5.65 -0.14 -19.80
C ALA A 63 5.32 -1.29 -20.76
N TYR A 64 4.82 -2.42 -20.22
CA TYR A 64 4.42 -3.56 -21.04
C TYR A 64 3.25 -3.22 -21.97
N ALA A 65 2.25 -2.47 -21.48
CA ALA A 65 1.08 -2.09 -22.28
C ALA A 65 1.39 -1.15 -23.44
N VAL A 66 2.40 -0.28 -23.31
CA VAL A 66 2.83 0.66 -24.36
C VAL A 66 3.91 0.09 -25.29
N GLY A 67 4.39 -1.14 -25.03
CA GLY A 67 5.41 -1.80 -25.85
C GLY A 67 6.86 -1.51 -25.47
N GLU A 68 7.11 -0.88 -24.32
CA GLU A 68 8.44 -0.61 -23.78
C GLU A 68 9.03 -1.87 -23.12
N ILE A 69 9.30 -2.90 -23.93
CA ILE A 69 9.64 -4.26 -23.46
C ILE A 69 10.95 -4.30 -22.67
N GLU A 70 11.96 -3.54 -23.07
CA GLU A 70 13.23 -3.47 -22.34
C GLU A 70 13.05 -2.91 -20.93
N VAL A 71 12.22 -1.87 -20.80
CA VAL A 71 11.90 -1.24 -19.51
C VAL A 71 11.09 -2.21 -18.65
N ALA A 72 10.06 -2.85 -19.23
CA ALA A 72 9.27 -3.85 -18.55
C ALA A 72 10.13 -5.03 -18.04
N THR A 73 11.08 -5.50 -18.84
CA THR A 73 12.01 -6.58 -18.45
C THR A 73 12.83 -6.19 -17.21
N LYS A 74 13.43 -4.99 -17.21
CA LYS A 74 14.18 -4.47 -16.06
C LYS A 74 13.31 -4.31 -14.82
N LEU A 75 12.08 -3.82 -14.97
CA LEU A 75 11.14 -3.68 -13.86
C LEU A 75 10.72 -5.03 -13.27
N ARG A 76 10.55 -6.06 -14.11
CA ARG A 76 10.28 -7.44 -13.66
C ARG A 76 11.45 -8.03 -12.87
N GLU A 77 12.69 -7.78 -13.31
CA GLU A 77 13.88 -8.18 -12.54
C GLU A 77 13.96 -7.50 -11.17
N ILE A 78 13.57 -6.21 -11.08
CA ILE A 78 13.49 -5.49 -9.81
C ILE A 78 12.43 -6.12 -8.91
N LEU A 79 11.24 -6.46 -9.43
CA LEU A 79 10.22 -7.18 -8.65
C LEU A 79 10.75 -8.50 -8.08
N ALA A 80 11.50 -9.27 -8.89
CA ALA A 80 12.11 -10.52 -8.44
C ALA A 80 13.14 -10.31 -7.31
N LYS A 81 13.96 -9.26 -7.40
CA LYS A 81 14.92 -8.91 -6.34
C LYS A 81 14.23 -8.49 -5.04
N LEU A 82 13.21 -7.62 -5.13
CA LEU A 82 12.43 -7.18 -3.97
C LEU A 82 11.73 -8.35 -3.27
N GLU A 83 11.25 -9.32 -4.05
CA GLU A 83 10.66 -10.54 -3.52
C GLU A 83 11.70 -11.40 -2.78
N GLN A 84 12.87 -11.60 -3.38
CA GLN A 84 13.96 -12.35 -2.78
C GLN A 84 14.43 -11.72 -1.46
N GLU A 85 14.60 -10.40 -1.42
CA GLU A 85 14.95 -9.65 -0.21
C GLU A 85 13.90 -9.84 0.89
N ARG A 86 12.61 -9.85 0.53
CA ARG A 86 11.51 -10.07 1.47
C ARG A 86 11.53 -11.48 2.08
N VAL A 87 11.78 -12.49 1.24
CA VAL A 87 11.90 -13.90 1.69
C VAL A 87 13.05 -14.05 2.67
N LEU A 88 14.19 -13.41 2.41
CA LEU A 88 15.36 -13.43 3.29
C LEU A 88 15.11 -12.70 4.62
N ALA A 89 14.43 -11.54 4.58
CA ALA A 89 14.24 -10.69 5.76
C ALA A 89 13.17 -11.19 6.74
N HIS A 90 12.08 -11.78 6.25
CA HIS A 90 10.91 -12.10 7.09
C HIS A 90 10.63 -13.61 7.21
N GLY A 91 11.48 -14.44 6.60
CA GLY A 91 11.28 -15.89 6.51
C GLY A 91 10.02 -16.24 5.70
N ASN A 92 9.77 -17.54 5.53
CA ASN A 92 8.71 -18.08 4.65
C ASN A 92 7.27 -17.80 5.14
N ARG A 93 7.08 -16.86 6.07
CA ARG A 93 5.78 -16.48 6.63
C ARG A 93 5.03 -15.62 5.60
N HIS A 94 4.35 -16.28 4.67
CA HIS A 94 3.26 -15.72 3.86
C HIS A 94 3.63 -14.65 2.81
N ALA A 95 4.91 -14.51 2.47
CA ALA A 95 5.34 -13.78 1.30
C ALA A 95 4.94 -14.54 0.02
N ARG A 96 3.65 -14.69 -0.27
CA ARG A 96 3.20 -15.06 -1.63
C ARG A 96 3.80 -14.01 -2.55
N ALA A 97 4.49 -14.41 -3.62
CA ALA A 97 5.13 -13.50 -4.56
C ALA A 97 4.08 -12.69 -5.34
N ILE A 98 3.37 -11.80 -4.66
CA ILE A 98 2.13 -11.17 -5.14
C ILE A 98 2.48 -10.29 -6.34
N ALA A 99 3.43 -9.36 -6.19
CA ALA A 99 3.73 -8.43 -7.28
C ALA A 99 4.36 -9.13 -8.51
N LEU A 100 5.26 -10.10 -8.31
CA LEU A 100 5.88 -10.82 -9.41
C LEU A 100 4.89 -11.75 -10.12
N GLY A 101 4.07 -12.50 -9.37
CA GLY A 101 3.03 -13.34 -9.95
C GLY A 101 1.95 -12.54 -10.67
N GLN A 102 1.60 -11.35 -10.14
CA GLN A 102 0.68 -10.44 -10.80
C GLN A 102 1.25 -9.86 -12.10
N ALA A 103 2.57 -9.61 -12.16
CA ALA A 103 3.26 -9.20 -13.38
C ALA A 103 3.23 -10.32 -14.45
N ASP A 104 3.45 -11.57 -14.06
CA ASP A 104 3.40 -12.71 -14.99
C ASP A 104 2.00 -12.91 -15.57
N LEU A 105 0.97 -12.83 -14.72
CA LEU A 105 -0.43 -12.90 -15.18
C LEU A 105 -0.83 -11.71 -16.07
N TRP A 106 -0.25 -10.53 -15.85
CA TRP A 106 -0.47 -9.38 -16.72
C TRP A 106 0.10 -9.63 -18.13
N VAL A 107 1.31 -10.19 -18.21
CA VAL A 107 1.93 -10.57 -19.50
C VAL A 107 1.04 -11.57 -20.23
N GLU A 108 0.62 -12.65 -19.57
CA GLU A 108 -0.27 -13.64 -20.19
C GLU A 108 -1.55 -13.02 -20.74
N PHE A 109 -2.15 -12.07 -20.02
CA PHE A 109 -3.34 -11.37 -20.49
C PHE A 109 -3.05 -10.46 -21.70
N VAL A 110 -1.97 -9.69 -21.66
CA VAL A 110 -1.62 -8.79 -22.77
C VAL A 110 -1.27 -9.57 -24.03
N GLU A 111 -0.56 -10.70 -23.93
CA GLU A 111 -0.30 -11.59 -25.06
C GLU A 111 -1.61 -12.15 -25.63
N ALA A 112 -2.48 -12.71 -24.79
CA ALA A 112 -3.78 -13.23 -25.26
C ALA A 112 -4.66 -12.15 -25.90
N ARG A 113 -4.56 -10.89 -25.44
CA ARG A 113 -5.23 -9.74 -26.06
C ARG A 113 -4.62 -9.40 -27.42
N ASN A 114 -3.30 -9.45 -27.55
CA ASN A 114 -2.61 -9.23 -28.81
C ASN A 114 -2.97 -10.32 -29.82
N ASP A 115 -3.00 -11.59 -29.39
CA ASP A 115 -3.43 -12.74 -30.20
C ASP A 115 -4.87 -12.58 -30.67
N TYR A 116 -5.79 -12.16 -29.79
CA TYR A 116 -7.17 -11.89 -30.16
C TYR A 116 -7.29 -10.77 -31.19
N ARG A 117 -6.51 -9.70 -31.04
CA ARG A 117 -6.48 -8.60 -32.03
C ARG A 117 -5.99 -9.10 -33.39
N VAL A 118 -4.90 -9.87 -33.42
CA VAL A 118 -4.39 -10.48 -34.66
C VAL A 118 -5.45 -11.39 -35.28
N ALA A 119 -6.14 -12.20 -34.48
CA ALA A 119 -7.19 -13.08 -34.96
C ALA A 119 -8.39 -12.33 -35.56
N CYS A 120 -8.70 -11.12 -35.06
CA CYS A 120 -9.75 -10.27 -35.64
C CYS A 120 -9.32 -9.62 -36.97
N GLU A 121 -8.02 -9.45 -37.19
CA GLU A 121 -7.44 -8.88 -38.41
C GLU A 121 -7.19 -9.96 -39.49
N ASP A 122 -7.19 -11.23 -39.12
CA ASP A 122 -6.97 -12.36 -40.03
C ASP A 122 -8.27 -12.85 -40.68
N GLU A 123 -8.46 -12.52 -41.95
CA GLU A 123 -9.63 -12.92 -42.75
C GLU A 123 -9.68 -14.43 -43.05
N LEU A 124 -8.59 -15.18 -42.81
CA LEU A 124 -8.53 -16.63 -43.04
C LEU A 124 -9.05 -17.45 -41.86
N LEU A 125 -9.17 -16.86 -40.67
CA LEU A 125 -9.69 -17.54 -39.50
C LEU A 125 -11.22 -17.61 -39.55
N ASP A 126 -11.75 -18.77 -39.19
CA ASP A 126 -13.18 -18.93 -39.01
C ASP A 126 -13.66 -18.32 -37.68
N ASN A 127 -14.98 -18.14 -37.56
CA ASN A 127 -15.58 -17.56 -36.35
C ASN A 127 -15.33 -18.41 -35.10
N ASP A 128 -15.17 -19.73 -35.26
CA ASP A 128 -14.93 -20.64 -34.14
C ASP A 128 -13.51 -20.46 -33.59
N ALA A 129 -12.51 -20.30 -34.46
CA ALA A 129 -11.14 -19.98 -34.08
C ALA A 129 -11.05 -18.63 -33.36
N VAL A 130 -11.69 -17.59 -33.91
CA VAL A 130 -11.75 -16.26 -33.26
C VAL A 130 -12.41 -16.33 -31.88
N SER A 131 -13.49 -17.13 -31.75
CA SER A 131 -14.19 -17.34 -30.47
C SER A 131 -13.31 -18.05 -29.44
N GLN A 132 -12.51 -19.03 -29.87
CA GLN A 132 -11.55 -19.72 -28.98
C GLN A 132 -10.50 -18.76 -28.44
N VAL A 133 -9.93 -17.90 -29.28
CA VAL A 133 -8.92 -16.91 -28.86
C VAL A 133 -9.54 -15.86 -27.93
N LEU A 134 -10.77 -15.43 -28.19
CA LEU A 134 -11.52 -14.55 -27.28
C LEU A 134 -11.70 -15.18 -25.89
N ASP A 135 -12.06 -16.46 -25.82
CA ASP A 135 -12.24 -17.15 -24.54
C ASP A 135 -10.91 -17.35 -23.80
N GLN A 136 -9.81 -17.60 -24.53
CA GLN A 136 -8.47 -17.60 -23.94
C GLN A 136 -8.12 -16.23 -23.32
N MET A 137 -8.39 -15.13 -24.02
CA MET A 137 -8.19 -13.77 -23.49
C MET A 137 -9.03 -13.52 -22.22
N LYS A 138 -10.32 -13.90 -22.22
CA LYS A 138 -11.20 -13.75 -21.04
C LYS A 138 -10.70 -14.57 -19.85
N ASN A 139 -10.22 -15.78 -20.09
CA ASN A 139 -9.67 -16.65 -19.06
C ASN A 139 -8.38 -16.05 -18.47
N ALA A 140 -7.48 -15.51 -19.30
CA ALA A 140 -6.29 -14.82 -18.85
C ALA A 140 -6.63 -13.58 -18.00
N TYR A 141 -7.58 -12.75 -18.46
CA TYR A 141 -8.08 -11.60 -17.69
C TYR A 141 -8.68 -12.01 -16.35
N SER A 142 -9.47 -13.08 -16.32
CA SER A 142 -10.11 -13.58 -15.10
C SER A 142 -9.08 -14.08 -14.10
N ARG A 143 -8.01 -14.75 -14.55
CA ARG A 143 -6.89 -15.16 -13.69
C ARG A 143 -6.14 -13.96 -13.12
N TRP A 144 -5.86 -12.95 -13.94
CA TRP A 144 -5.16 -11.74 -13.53
C TRP A 144 -5.97 -10.87 -12.56
N SER A 145 -7.27 -10.69 -12.81
CA SER A 145 -8.12 -9.81 -12.00
C SER A 145 -8.53 -10.41 -10.65
N ASN A 146 -8.57 -11.73 -10.53
CA ASN A 146 -8.89 -12.44 -9.29
C ASN A 146 -7.66 -12.78 -8.43
N PHE A 147 -6.48 -12.34 -8.82
CA PHE A 147 -5.22 -12.60 -8.12
C PHE A 147 -5.03 -11.71 -6.90
#